data_AF-A0A2X3GJC8-F1
#
_entry.id   AF-A0A2X3GJC8-F1
#
_cell.length_a   1.000
_cell.length_b   1.000
_cell.length_c   1.000
_cell.angle_alpha   90.00
_cell.angle_beta   90.00
_cell.angle_gamma   90.00
#
_symmetry.space_group_name_H-M   'P 1'
#
loop_
_entity.id
_entity.type
_entity.pdbx_description
1 polymer ?
#
loop_
_entity_poly.entity_id
_entity_poly.type
_entity_poly.pdbx_seq_one_letter_code
_entity_poly.pdbx_strand_id
1 'polypeptide(L)'
;MSLGDAGKLVSDFWMSYMIGMWSFSFILRFFDLQRILTVLAGLATVLMYLFINGSPEHMPWFILTLGFFSSAIYTSIITLGSQQTRVASPKLVNFILTCGTIGTMLTFVVTGPIVAASGPLAALHTANGLYAVVFVMCFILGFVSRHRQNNAQAASH
;
A
#
# COMPACT_ATOMS: atom_id res chain seq x y z
N MET A 1 -23.30 -8.29 -11.83
CA MET A 1 -22.27 -9.02 -11.08
C MET A 1 -22.98 -9.78 -9.97
N SER A 2 -22.88 -11.11 -9.94
CA SER A 2 -23.47 -11.91 -8.87
C SER A 2 -22.62 -11.79 -7.60
N LEU A 3 -23.18 -12.12 -6.43
CA LEU A 3 -22.41 -12.20 -5.17
C LEU A 3 -21.19 -13.13 -5.29
N GLY A 4 -21.30 -14.20 -6.10
CA GLY A 4 -20.20 -15.12 -6.37
C GLY A 4 -19.04 -14.47 -7.13
N ASP A 5 -19.34 -13.61 -8.10
CA ASP A 5 -18.32 -12.91 -8.88
C ASP A 5 -17.55 -11.89 -8.03
N ALA A 6 -18.24 -11.20 -7.12
CA ALA A 6 -17.62 -10.28 -6.18
C ALA A 6 -16.72 -11.01 -5.16
N GLY A 7 -17.18 -12.15 -4.63
CA GLY A 7 -16.39 -12.99 -3.74
C GLY A 7 -15.12 -13.52 -4.42
N LYS A 8 -15.20 -13.86 -5.70
CA LYS A 8 -14.04 -14.29 -6.49
C LYS A 8 -12.98 -13.18 -6.60
N LEU A 9 -13.37 -11.94 -6.92
CA LEU A 9 -12.40 -10.84 -7.00
C LEU A 9 -11.67 -10.60 -5.67
N VAL A 10 -12.38 -10.70 -4.55
CA VAL A 10 -11.77 -10.57 -3.21
C VAL A 10 -10.80 -11.72 -2.94
N SER A 11 -11.19 -12.95 -3.29
CA SER A 11 -10.31 -14.11 -3.16
C SER A 11 -9.05 -13.98 -4.02
N ASP A 12 -9.20 -13.56 -5.27
CA ASP A 12 -8.10 -13.34 -6.21
C ASP A 12 -7.14 -12.27 -5.67
N PHE A 13 -7.67 -11.16 -5.13
CA PHE A 13 -6.86 -10.13 -4.47
C PHE A 13 -5.99 -10.71 -3.34
N TRP A 14 -6.61 -11.40 -2.38
CA TRP A 14 -5.89 -11.92 -1.21
C TRP A 14 -4.92 -13.04 -1.57
N MET A 15 -5.28 -13.91 -2.51
CA MET A 15 -4.38 -14.95 -3.02
C MET A 15 -3.12 -14.33 -3.61
N SER A 16 -3.27 -13.35 -4.50
CA SER A 16 -2.15 -12.64 -5.10
C SER A 16 -1.33 -11.85 -4.08
N TYR A 17 -1.99 -11.26 -3.07
CA TYR A 17 -1.33 -10.58 -1.96
C TYR A 17 -0.43 -11.53 -1.15
N MET A 18 -0.88 -12.74 -0.85
CA MET A 18 -0.07 -13.74 -0.13
C MET A 18 1.16 -14.15 -0.94
N ILE A 19 1.00 -14.38 -2.25
CA ILE A 19 2.12 -14.69 -3.17
C ILE A 19 3.09 -13.50 -3.25
N GLY A 20 2.56 -12.28 -3.27
CA GLY A 20 3.33 -11.05 -3.26
C GLY A 20 4.20 -10.93 -2.01
N MET A 21 3.68 -11.17 -0.81
CA MET A 21 4.48 -11.09 0.43
C MET A 21 5.70 -12.01 0.40
N TRP A 22 5.54 -13.23 -0.10
CA TRP A 22 6.66 -14.16 -0.28
C TRP A 22 7.67 -13.64 -1.30
N SER A 23 7.20 -13.18 -2.46
CA SER A 23 8.04 -12.67 -3.55
C SER A 23 8.84 -11.42 -3.13
N PHE A 24 8.16 -10.45 -2.52
CA PHE A 24 8.76 -9.19 -2.10
C PHE A 24 9.70 -9.32 -0.91
N SER A 25 9.57 -10.38 -0.09
CA SER A 25 10.56 -10.67 0.97
C SER A 25 11.98 -10.89 0.42
N PHE A 26 12.10 -11.31 -0.84
CA PHE A 26 13.37 -11.42 -1.55
C PHE A 26 13.70 -10.11 -2.31
N ILE A 27 12.75 -9.58 -3.08
CA ILE A 27 12.97 -8.41 -3.95
C ILE A 27 13.39 -7.17 -3.15
N LEU A 28 12.77 -6.92 -1.99
CA LEU A 28 13.03 -5.72 -1.17
C LEU A 28 14.48 -5.63 -0.65
N ARG A 29 15.25 -6.72 -0.71
CA ARG A 29 16.67 -6.74 -0.28
C ARG A 29 17.60 -6.05 -1.28
N PHE A 30 17.19 -5.91 -2.53
CA PHE A 30 18.04 -5.41 -3.61
C PHE A 30 17.79 -3.94 -3.97
N PHE A 31 16.69 -3.37 -3.50
CA PHE A 31 16.27 -2.02 -3.86
C PHE A 31 16.26 -1.10 -2.65
N ASP A 32 16.46 0.19 -2.90
CA ASP A 32 16.22 1.22 -1.89
C ASP A 32 14.74 1.23 -1.50
N LEU A 33 14.49 1.10 -0.20
CA LEU A 33 13.16 0.85 0.33
C LEU A 33 12.22 2.06 0.17
N GLN A 34 12.76 3.29 0.17
CA GLN A 34 11.96 4.50 -0.08
C GLN A 34 11.54 4.59 -1.55
N ARG A 35 12.47 4.29 -2.47
CA ARG A 35 12.18 4.29 -3.91
C ARG A 35 11.17 3.23 -4.27
N ILE A 36 11.35 2.00 -3.77
CA ILE A 36 10.41 0.92 -4.08
C ILE A 36 9.03 1.20 -3.49
N LEU A 37 8.94 1.72 -2.26
CA LEU A 37 7.65 2.11 -1.67
C LEU A 37 6.92 3.15 -2.54
N THR A 38 7.64 4.15 -3.05
CA THR A 38 7.06 5.19 -3.91
C THR A 38 6.51 4.60 -5.21
N VAL A 39 7.27 3.69 -5.84
CA VAL A 39 6.84 2.99 -7.07
C VAL A 39 5.63 2.11 -6.80
N LEU A 40 5.64 1.36 -5.69
CA LEU A 40 4.52 0.49 -5.30
C LEU A 40 3.24 1.28 -5.02
N ALA A 41 3.34 2.42 -4.31
CA ALA A 41 2.19 3.29 -4.06
C ALA A 41 1.65 3.91 -5.35
N GLY A 42 2.52 4.31 -6.27
CA GLY A 42 2.12 4.81 -7.59
C GLY A 42 1.43 3.75 -8.44
N LEU A 43 2.00 2.55 -8.51
CA LEU A 43 1.40 1.41 -9.21
C LEU A 43 0.04 1.05 -8.61
N ALA A 44 -0.08 0.98 -7.28
CA ALA A 44 -1.35 0.70 -6.62
C ALA A 44 -2.41 1.76 -6.94
N THR A 45 -2.04 3.04 -6.97
CA THR A 45 -2.95 4.13 -7.37
C THR A 45 -3.43 3.96 -8.82
N VAL A 46 -2.52 3.70 -9.76
CA VAL A 46 -2.88 3.51 -11.17
C VAL A 46 -3.74 2.26 -11.36
N LEU A 47 -3.38 1.15 -10.72
CA LEU A 47 -4.13 -0.11 -10.82
C LEU A 47 -5.53 0.02 -10.20
N MET A 48 -5.67 0.74 -9.09
CA MET A 48 -6.97 1.02 -8.49
C MET A 48 -7.81 1.91 -9.41
N TYR A 49 -7.22 2.94 -10.03
CA TYR A 49 -7.90 3.75 -11.03
C TYR A 49 -8.37 2.93 -12.25
N LEU A 50 -7.51 2.05 -12.77
CA LEU A 50 -7.84 1.15 -13.87
C LEU A 50 -8.89 0.11 -13.48
N PHE A 51 -8.90 -0.37 -12.24
CA PHE A 51 -9.93 -1.25 -11.73
C PHE A 51 -11.32 -0.57 -11.70
N ILE A 52 -11.36 0.72 -11.38
CA ILE A 52 -12.61 1.50 -11.30
C ILE A 52 -13.15 1.88 -12.69
N ASN A 53 -12.28 2.28 -13.62
CA ASN A 53 -12.68 2.83 -14.92
C ASN A 53 -12.52 1.85 -16.09
N GLY A 54 -11.83 0.74 -15.88
CA GLY A 54 -11.52 -0.23 -16.92
C GLY A 54 -12.71 -1.11 -17.31
N SER A 55 -12.58 -1.78 -18.45
CA SER A 55 -13.57 -2.73 -18.92
C SER A 55 -13.69 -3.95 -17.98
N PRO A 56 -14.91 -4.51 -17.78
CA PRO A 56 -15.13 -5.64 -16.88
C PRO A 56 -14.24 -6.86 -17.14
N GLU A 57 -13.85 -7.08 -18.40
CA GLU A 57 -12.97 -8.18 -18.82
C GLU A 57 -11.57 -8.12 -18.20
N HIS A 58 -11.09 -6.92 -17.86
CA HIS A 58 -9.76 -6.70 -17.29
C HIS A 58 -9.76 -6.57 -15.76
N MET A 59 -10.92 -6.47 -15.12
CA MET A 59 -11.01 -6.32 -13.66
C MET A 59 -10.27 -7.42 -12.87
N PRO A 60 -10.33 -8.71 -13.24
CA PRO A 60 -9.57 -9.75 -12.54
C PRO A 60 -8.07 -9.54 -12.61
N TRP A 61 -7.54 -9.07 -13.74
CA TRP A 61 -6.12 -8.77 -13.91
C TRP A 61 -5.69 -7.57 -13.08
N PHE A 62 -6.51 -6.51 -13.04
CA PHE A 62 -6.23 -5.34 -12.21
C PHE A 62 -6.25 -5.69 -10.71
N ILE A 63 -7.23 -6.48 -10.23
CA ILE A 63 -7.30 -6.83 -8.81
C ILE A 63 -6.18 -7.79 -8.38
N LEU A 64 -5.80 -8.75 -9.23
CA LEU A 64 -4.67 -9.65 -8.98
C LEU A 64 -3.37 -8.85 -8.88
N THR A 65 -3.14 -7.96 -9.84
CA THR A 65 -1.92 -7.16 -9.90
C THR A 65 -1.86 -6.15 -8.76
N LEU A 66 -3.00 -5.54 -8.43
CA LEU A 66 -3.15 -4.65 -7.27
C LEU A 66 -2.83 -5.39 -5.97
N GLY A 67 -3.38 -6.58 -5.76
CA GLY A 67 -3.10 -7.41 -4.58
C GLY A 67 -1.61 -7.74 -4.46
N PHE A 68 -0.98 -8.14 -5.56
CA PHE A 68 0.46 -8.46 -5.60
C PHE A 68 1.34 -7.28 -5.18
N PHE A 69 1.14 -6.09 -5.77
CA PHE A 69 1.97 -4.93 -5.43
C PHE A 69 1.63 -4.34 -4.05
N SER A 70 0.37 -4.40 -3.64
CA SER A 70 -0.07 -3.88 -2.34
C SER A 70 0.54 -4.67 -1.18
N SER A 71 0.92 -5.93 -1.39
CA SER A 71 1.49 -6.80 -0.36
C SER A 71 2.78 -6.28 0.25
N ALA A 72 3.56 -5.51 -0.51
CA ALA A 72 4.85 -5.01 -0.08
C ALA A 72 4.78 -3.62 0.55
N ILE A 73 3.69 -2.88 0.35
CA ILE A 73 3.55 -1.49 0.82
C ILE A 73 3.65 -1.44 2.34
N TYR A 74 2.82 -2.21 3.04
CA TYR A 74 2.74 -2.16 4.50
C TYR A 74 4.05 -2.59 5.18
N THR A 75 4.63 -3.70 4.72
CA THR A 75 5.92 -4.19 5.21
C THR A 75 7.03 -3.17 4.95
N SER A 76 7.07 -2.54 3.77
CA SER A 76 8.06 -1.50 3.45
C SER A 76 7.93 -0.28 4.36
N ILE A 77 6.70 0.16 4.69
CA ILE A 77 6.45 1.25 5.64
C ILE A 77 6.99 0.90 7.03
N ILE A 78 6.71 -0.32 7.53
CA ILE A 78 7.21 -0.76 8.85
C ILE A 78 8.73 -0.80 8.86
N THR A 79 9.34 -1.40 7.83
CA THR A 79 10.80 -1.52 7.74
C THR A 79 11.44 -0.13 7.63
N LEU A 80 10.94 0.76 6.79
CA LEU A 80 11.43 2.16 6.70
C LEU A 80 11.28 2.90 8.02
N GLY A 81 10.11 2.83 8.65
CA GLY A 81 9.83 3.48 9.92
C GLY A 81 10.79 3.03 11.01
N SER A 82 11.01 1.72 11.14
CA SER A 82 11.95 1.17 12.13
C SER A 82 13.40 1.58 11.89
N GLN A 83 13.79 1.83 10.64
CA GLN A 83 15.14 2.26 10.26
C GLN A 83 15.36 3.78 10.40
N GLN A 84 14.33 4.58 10.73
CA GLN A 84 14.52 6.01 10.96
C GLN A 84 15.29 6.32 12.25
N THR A 85 15.31 5.39 13.20
CA THR A 85 16.07 5.51 14.44
C THR A 85 17.35 4.69 14.38
N ARG A 86 18.45 5.16 15.01
CA ARG A 86 19.77 4.50 15.01
C ARG A 86 19.73 3.05 15.49
N VAL A 87 18.77 2.73 16.36
CA VAL A 87 18.42 1.37 16.77
C VAL A 87 16.94 1.19 16.46
N ALA A 88 16.56 0.07 15.83
CA ALA A 88 15.17 -0.22 15.51
C ALA A 88 14.34 -0.17 16.79
N SER A 89 13.41 0.79 16.88
CA SER A 89 12.60 1.01 18.08
C SER A 89 11.31 0.18 18.01
N PRO A 90 11.10 -0.81 18.89
CA PRO A 90 9.85 -1.57 18.93
C PRO A 90 8.63 -0.68 19.19
N LYS A 91 8.81 0.44 19.90
CA LYS A 91 7.75 1.41 20.15
C LYS A 91 7.24 2.07 18.86
N LEU A 92 8.15 2.36 17.93
CA LEU A 92 7.80 2.97 16.65
C LEU A 92 7.11 1.98 15.72
N VAL A 93 7.57 0.73 15.69
CA VAL A 93 6.88 -0.35 14.98
C VAL A 93 5.47 -0.55 15.54
N ASN A 94 5.33 -0.66 16.86
CA ASN A 94 4.02 -0.79 17.50
C ASN A 94 3.09 0.38 17.21
N PHE A 95 3.61 1.61 17.17
CA PHE A 95 2.84 2.78 16.80
C PHE A 95 2.31 2.69 15.35
N ILE A 96 3.15 2.29 14.38
CA ILE A 96 2.72 2.06 13.00
C ILE A 96 1.63 0.99 12.93
N LEU A 97 1.79 -0.12 13.67
CA LEU A 97 0.80 -1.19 13.75
C LEU A 97 -0.53 -0.67 14.35
N THR A 98 -0.49 0.13 15.41
CA THR A 98 -1.67 0.76 15.99
C THR A 98 -2.38 1.67 14.98
N CYS A 99 -1.64 2.50 14.24
CA CYS A 99 -2.20 3.32 13.16
C CYS A 99 -2.89 2.46 12.08
N GLY A 100 -2.28 1.33 11.70
CA GLY A 100 -2.87 0.39 10.74
C GLY A 100 -4.21 -0.21 11.22
N THR A 101 -4.26 -0.64 12.48
CA THR A 101 -5.50 -1.18 13.09
C THR A 101 -6.60 -0.11 13.16
N ILE A 102 -6.26 1.11 13.62
CA ILE A 102 -7.22 2.23 13.68
C ILE A 102 -7.70 2.59 12.27
N GLY A 103 -6.81 2.65 11.28
CA GLY A 103 -7.17 2.94 9.89
C GLY A 103 -8.13 1.92 9.30
N THR A 104 -7.93 0.63 9.61
CA THR A 104 -8.85 -0.45 9.18
C THR A 104 -10.24 -0.26 9.78
N MET A 105 -10.32 0.09 11.07
CA MET A 105 -11.61 0.41 11.72
C MET A 105 -12.25 1.66 11.11
N LEU A 106 -11.47 2.73 10.92
CA LEU A 106 -11.95 4.00 10.39
C LEU A 106 -12.49 3.86 8.97
N THR A 107 -11.95 2.92 8.18
CA THR A 107 -12.44 2.62 6.83
C THR A 107 -13.94 2.29 6.85
N PHE A 108 -14.43 1.50 7.81
CA PHE A 108 -15.86 1.19 7.90
C PHE A 108 -16.70 2.40 8.31
N VAL A 109 -16.19 3.19 9.27
CA VAL A 109 -16.87 4.39 9.79
C VAL A 109 -17.01 5.47 8.71
N VAL A 110 -15.98 5.65 7.88
CA VAL A 110 -15.96 6.67 6.82
C VAL A 110 -16.66 6.17 5.57
N THR A 111 -16.47 4.90 5.19
CA THR A 111 -17.03 4.36 3.94
C THR A 111 -18.53 4.17 4.02
N GLY A 112 -19.09 3.77 5.17
CA GLY A 112 -20.54 3.55 5.34
C GLY A 112 -21.40 4.76 4.93
N PRO A 113 -21.16 5.96 5.49
CA PRO A 113 -21.86 7.18 5.09
C PRO A 113 -21.65 7.55 3.62
N ILE A 114 -20.44 7.36 3.07
CA ILE A 114 -20.14 7.65 1.65
C ILE A 114 -20.97 6.75 0.74
N VAL A 115 -21.06 5.45 1.05
CA VAL A 115 -21.86 4.49 0.28
C VAL A 115 -23.35 4.84 0.38
N ALA A 116 -23.83 5.23 1.56
CA ALA A 116 -25.24 5.61 1.75
C ALA A 116 -25.63 6.88 0.97
N ALA A 117 -24.73 7.86 0.90
CA ALA A 117 -25.01 9.14 0.23
C ALA A 117 -24.72 9.14 -1.28
N SER A 118 -23.69 8.41 -1.73
CA SER A 118 -23.14 8.53 -3.09
C SER A 118 -22.85 7.18 -3.76
N GLY A 119 -23.16 6.07 -3.10
CA GLY A 119 -23.03 4.72 -3.63
C GLY A 119 -21.63 4.11 -3.54
N PRO A 120 -21.48 2.80 -3.89
CA PRO A 120 -20.22 2.06 -3.77
C PRO A 120 -19.09 2.59 -4.65
N LEU A 121 -19.41 3.16 -5.81
CA LEU A 121 -18.41 3.71 -6.73
C LEU A 121 -17.70 4.93 -6.12
N ALA A 122 -18.44 5.79 -5.41
CA ALA A 122 -17.87 6.94 -4.71
C ALA A 122 -16.88 6.51 -3.61
N ALA A 123 -17.19 5.42 -2.91
CA ALA A 123 -16.27 4.83 -1.94
C ALA A 123 -14.98 4.33 -2.59
N LEU A 124 -15.05 3.67 -3.75
CA LEU A 124 -13.88 3.23 -4.50
C LEU A 124 -13.03 4.40 -4.99
N HIS A 125 -13.64 5.48 -5.49
CA HIS A 125 -12.91 6.69 -5.85
C HIS A 125 -12.25 7.37 -4.65
N THR A 126 -12.90 7.36 -3.49
CA THR A 126 -12.32 7.86 -2.23
C THR A 126 -11.08 7.05 -1.85
N ALA A 127 -11.16 5.71 -1.91
CA ALA A 127 -10.02 4.83 -1.67
C ALA A 127 -8.88 5.09 -2.67
N ASN A 128 -9.18 5.26 -3.95
CA ASN A 128 -8.18 5.63 -4.96
C ASN A 128 -7.51 6.98 -4.66
N GLY A 129 -8.28 7.96 -4.19
CA GLY A 129 -7.77 9.25 -3.73
C GLY A 129 -6.80 9.11 -2.55
N LEU A 130 -7.10 8.23 -1.59
CA LEU A 130 -6.20 7.94 -0.47
C LEU A 130 -4.89 7.28 -0.94
N TYR A 131 -4.95 6.35 -1.89
CA TYR A 131 -3.74 5.81 -2.52
C TYR A 131 -2.91 6.91 -3.19
N ALA A 132 -3.55 7.83 -3.91
CA ALA A 132 -2.89 8.97 -4.53
C ALA A 132 -2.22 9.90 -3.50
N VAL A 133 -2.88 10.17 -2.37
CA VAL A 133 -2.28 10.94 -1.26
C VAL A 133 -1.03 10.26 -0.71
N VAL A 134 -1.10 8.94 -0.46
CA VAL A 134 0.06 8.16 0.00
C VAL A 134 1.19 8.20 -1.02
N PHE A 135 0.88 8.05 -2.31
CA PHE A 135 1.85 8.17 -3.39
C PHE A 135 2.54 9.53 -3.40
N VAL A 136 1.79 10.63 -3.35
CA VAL A 136 2.32 12.00 -3.32
C VAL A 136 3.20 12.21 -2.08
N MET A 137 2.77 11.74 -0.92
CA MET A 137 3.58 11.81 0.30
C MET A 137 4.90 11.03 0.16
N CYS A 138 4.86 9.81 -0.36
CA CYS A 138 6.07 9.00 -0.59
C CYS A 138 7.00 9.65 -1.62
N PHE A 139 6.44 10.23 -2.67
CA PHE A 139 7.17 10.94 -3.72
C PHE A 139 7.89 12.17 -3.16
N ILE A 140 7.20 13.02 -2.40
CA ILE A 140 7.78 14.20 -1.74
C ILE A 140 8.87 13.78 -0.75
N LEU A 141 8.60 12.77 0.08
CA LEU A 141 9.58 12.22 1.01
C LEU A 141 10.81 11.65 0.27
N GLY A 142 10.66 11.13 -0.94
CA GLY A 142 11.78 10.69 -1.77
C GLY A 142 12.78 11.81 -2.11
N PHE A 143 12.34 13.07 -2.16
CA PHE A 143 13.22 14.23 -2.38
C PHE A 143 13.82 14.78 -1.08
N VAL A 144 13.08 14.71 0.03
CA VAL A 144 13.50 15.27 1.32
C VAL A 144 14.33 14.26 2.13
N SER A 145 14.09 12.97 1.94
CA SER A 145 14.68 11.93 2.75
C SER A 145 16.16 11.73 2.43
N ARG A 146 17.02 12.20 3.33
CA ARG A 146 18.45 11.93 3.34
C ARG A 146 18.78 10.55 3.94
N HIS A 147 18.12 9.46 3.52
CA HIS A 147 18.48 8.09 3.93
C HIS A 147 19.97 7.77 3.69
N ARG A 148 20.61 8.49 2.76
CA ARG A 148 22.04 8.39 2.46
C ARG A 148 22.98 8.90 3.56
N GLN A 149 22.53 9.70 4.54
CA GLN A 149 23.43 10.26 5.55
C GLN A 149 23.75 9.30 6.70
N ASN A 150 22.81 8.45 7.12
CA ASN A 150 23.07 7.52 8.22
C ASN A 150 23.87 6.27 7.79
N ASN A 151 23.68 5.76 6.56
CA ASN A 151 24.50 4.67 6.03
C ASN A 151 25.94 5.13 5.69
N ALA A 152 26.13 6.38 5.26
CA ALA A 152 27.48 6.91 4.99
C ALA A 152 28.30 7.13 6.28
N GLN A 153 27.65 7.47 7.40
CA GLN A 153 28.35 7.63 8.70
C GLN A 153 28.65 6.29 9.39
N ALA A 154 27.88 5.23 9.14
CA ALA A 154 28.16 3.90 9.68
C ALA A 154 29.31 3.18 8.95
N ALA A 155 29.59 3.53 7.69
CA ALA A 155 30.71 2.98 6.91
C ALA A 155 32.05 3.71 7.14
N SER A 156 32.05 4.79 7.92
CA SER A 156 33.23 5.60 8.23
C SER A 156 33.76 5.43 9.66
N HIS A 157 33.29 4.40 10.39
CA HIS A 157 33.73 4.06 11.74
C HIS A 157 34.20 2.62 11.82
#